data_AF-A0A183EAJ3-F1
#
_entry.id   AF-A0A183EAJ3-F1
#
_cell.length_a   1.000
_cell.length_b   1.000
_cell.length_c   1.000
_cell.angle_alpha   90.00
_cell.angle_beta   90.00
_cell.angle_gamma   90.00
#
_symmetry.space_group_name_H-M   'P 1'
#
loop_
_entity.id
_entity.type
_entity.pdbx_description
1 polymer ?
#
loop_
_entity_poly.entity_id
_entity_poly.type
_entity_poly.pdbx_seq_one_letter_code
_entity_poly.pdbx_strand_id
1 'polypeptide(L)'
;MPRSAPFQAHGICVHDHEITFNENKDSAIKTVAWMIVFGDGLHNFIDGISIGAAFSESLLSGLSVSLAVMAEEFPHELGDVAILLNAGMNLKQALFYNLLSTITCFIGFVIGVVLGSVESTLRYVFGFSGGMFLYIALSCMMPEMKSTMEKALENGYRDALFVLSLQTTGLAVGTSSMFFFARYGDMITFQ
;
A
#
# COMPACT_ATOMS: atom_id res chain seq x y z
N MET A 1 -27.87 51.10 13.94
CA MET A 1 -27.55 50.87 12.51
C MET A 1 -26.07 50.47 12.40
N PRO A 2 -25.71 49.55 11.51
CA PRO A 2 -25.23 48.23 11.93
C PRO A 2 -23.77 47.95 11.54
N ARG A 3 -23.13 47.00 12.22
CA ARG A 3 -22.22 46.05 11.55
C ARG A 3 -22.52 44.64 12.03
N SER A 4 -22.87 43.82 11.05
CA SER A 4 -23.19 42.41 11.05
C SER A 4 -22.03 41.53 11.54
N ALA A 5 -22.35 40.47 12.28
CA ALA A 5 -21.47 39.32 12.47
C ALA A 5 -21.25 38.56 11.15
N PRO A 6 -20.26 37.66 11.10
CA PRO A 6 -20.67 36.28 10.94
C PRO A 6 -19.92 35.29 11.85
N PHE A 7 -20.72 34.39 12.42
CA PHE A 7 -20.52 32.95 12.44
C PHE A 7 -19.20 32.39 13.01
N GLN A 8 -19.24 32.17 14.32
CA GLN A 8 -18.30 31.30 15.02
C GLN A 8 -18.71 29.84 14.75
N ALA A 9 -18.18 29.27 13.66
CA ALA A 9 -18.24 27.83 13.45
C ALA A 9 -17.31 27.18 14.48
N HIS A 10 -17.89 26.39 15.37
CA HIS A 10 -17.17 25.51 16.27
C HIS A 10 -16.44 24.47 15.40
N GLY A 11 -15.24 24.81 14.94
CA GLY A 11 -14.30 23.88 14.35
C GLY A 11 -13.96 22.88 15.44
N ILE A 12 -14.45 21.66 15.28
CA ILE A 12 -13.92 20.49 15.97
C ILE A 12 -12.42 20.56 15.74
N CYS A 13 -11.67 20.85 16.81
CA CYS A 13 -10.24 20.63 16.83
C CYS A 13 -10.05 19.12 16.67
N VAL A 14 -9.99 18.67 15.42
CA VAL A 14 -9.13 17.54 15.12
C VAL A 14 -7.77 18.07 15.53
N HIS A 15 -7.22 17.52 16.61
CA HIS A 15 -5.81 17.64 16.90
C HIS A 15 -5.09 16.99 15.72
N ASP A 16 -4.93 17.75 14.63
CA ASP A 16 -3.76 17.62 13.80
C ASP A 16 -2.62 17.77 14.79
N HIS A 17 -1.95 16.66 15.08
CA HIS A 17 -0.55 16.72 15.44
C HIS A 17 0.15 17.30 14.21
N GLU A 18 0.00 18.60 14.00
CA GLU A 18 0.96 19.45 13.33
C GLU A 18 2.18 19.40 14.26
N ILE A 19 2.91 18.29 14.17
CA ILE A 19 4.20 18.20 14.80
C ILE A 19 5.03 19.20 14.03
N THR A 20 5.13 20.40 14.61
CA THR A 20 6.11 21.41 14.24
C THR A 20 7.48 20.87 14.59
N PHE A 21 7.97 19.92 13.78
CA PHE A 21 9.33 19.42 13.80
C PHE A 21 10.24 20.48 13.18
N ASN A 22 10.53 21.50 13.97
CA ASN A 22 11.67 22.37 13.73
C ASN A 22 12.92 21.67 14.29
N GLU A 23 13.40 20.62 13.61
CA GLU A 23 14.81 20.21 13.63
C GLU A 23 15.11 19.22 12.48
N ASN A 24 15.88 19.72 11.51
CA ASN A 24 16.52 18.99 10.40
C ASN A 24 15.57 18.33 9.39
N LYS A 25 15.45 18.90 8.17
CA LYS A 25 14.79 18.23 7.03
C LYS A 25 15.32 16.80 6.81
N ASP A 26 16.58 16.55 7.14
CA ASP A 26 17.21 15.23 7.12
C ASP A 26 16.57 14.23 8.09
N SER A 27 15.99 14.66 9.22
CA SER A 27 15.36 13.77 10.20
C SER A 27 14.00 13.26 9.69
N ALA A 28 13.16 14.16 9.18
CA ALA A 28 11.86 13.83 8.61
C ALA A 28 12.01 12.92 7.38
N ILE A 29 12.97 13.22 6.51
CA ILE A 29 13.27 12.40 5.33
C ILE A 29 13.74 10.99 5.72
N LYS A 30 14.57 10.86 6.77
CA LYS A 30 14.99 9.56 7.31
C LYS A 30 13.83 8.79 7.93
N THR A 31 12.89 9.47 8.58
CA THR A 31 11.70 8.82 9.16
C THR A 31 10.79 8.24 8.09
N VAL A 32 10.56 8.98 6.99
CA VAL A 32 9.78 8.48 5.84
C VAL A 32 10.45 7.24 5.24
N ALA A 33 11.77 7.25 5.06
CA ALA A 33 12.51 6.09 4.54
C ALA A 33 12.34 4.83 5.40
N TRP A 34 12.41 4.96 6.73
CA TRP A 34 12.17 3.82 7.63
C TRP A 34 10.73 3.35 7.62
N MET A 35 9.77 4.26 7.53
CA MET A 35 8.35 3.91 7.43
C MET A 35 8.06 3.10 6.15
N ILE A 36 8.68 3.47 5.03
CA ILE A 36 8.58 2.74 3.76
C ILE A 36 9.14 1.33 3.91
N VAL A 37 10.39 1.19 4.36
CA VAL A 37 11.03 -0.15 4.50
C VAL A 37 10.25 -1.07 5.44
N PHE A 38 9.75 -0.56 6.56
CA PHE A 38 8.94 -1.37 7.48
C PHE A 38 7.54 -1.67 6.91
N GLY A 39 6.91 -0.70 6.25
CA GLY A 39 5.61 -0.87 5.61
C GLY A 39 5.68 -1.92 4.50
N ASP A 40 6.68 -1.80 3.63
CA ASP A 40 6.98 -2.73 2.55
C ASP A 40 7.31 -4.13 3.08
N GLY A 41 8.10 -4.22 4.16
CA GLY A 41 8.37 -5.51 4.83
C GLY A 41 7.11 -6.16 5.42
N LEU A 42 6.15 -5.40 5.93
CA LEU A 42 4.88 -5.96 6.39
C LEU A 42 3.97 -6.34 5.22
N HIS A 43 3.97 -5.56 4.14
CA HIS A 43 3.22 -5.84 2.91
C HIS A 43 3.67 -7.18 2.30
N ASN A 44 4.97 -7.28 2.03
CA ASN A 44 5.63 -8.49 1.55
C ASN A 44 5.32 -9.71 2.42
N PHE A 45 5.33 -9.55 3.75
CA PHE A 45 5.00 -10.65 4.66
C PHE A 45 3.58 -11.18 4.45
N ILE A 46 2.61 -10.29 4.26
CA ILE A 46 1.20 -10.64 4.07
C ILE A 46 0.98 -11.26 2.70
N ASP A 47 1.65 -10.76 1.66
CA ASP A 47 1.67 -11.38 0.35
C ASP A 47 2.18 -12.80 0.42
N GLY A 48 3.27 -13.00 1.13
CA GLY A 48 3.82 -14.32 1.42
C GLY A 48 2.78 -15.24 2.04
N ILE A 49 2.11 -14.80 3.11
CA ILE A 49 1.04 -15.59 3.75
C ILE A 49 -0.06 -15.96 2.76
N SER A 50 -0.51 -15.01 1.94
CA SER A 50 -1.56 -15.21 0.95
C SER A 50 -1.16 -16.21 -0.12
N ILE A 51 0.06 -16.08 -0.66
CA ILE A 51 0.63 -17.02 -1.63
C ILE A 51 0.73 -18.42 -1.01
N GLY A 52 1.27 -18.52 0.20
CA GLY A 52 1.44 -19.80 0.90
C GLY A 52 0.11 -20.50 1.18
N ALA A 53 -0.90 -19.75 1.63
CA ALA A 53 -2.25 -20.25 1.85
C ALA A 53 -2.89 -20.75 0.53
N ALA A 54 -2.74 -19.99 -0.56
CA ALA A 54 -3.26 -20.36 -1.88
C ALA A 54 -2.59 -21.63 -2.44
N PHE A 55 -1.27 -21.80 -2.26
CA PHE A 55 -0.57 -23.04 -2.63
C PHE A 55 -0.99 -24.25 -1.79
N SER A 56 -1.44 -24.03 -0.54
CA SER A 56 -2.00 -25.10 0.28
C SER A 56 -3.36 -25.56 -0.22
N GLU A 57 -4.09 -24.74 -0.98
CA GLU A 57 -5.37 -25.09 -1.58
C GLU A 57 -5.19 -25.81 -2.92
N SER A 58 -4.46 -25.21 -3.87
CA SER A 58 -4.11 -25.87 -5.13
C SER A 58 -2.91 -25.20 -5.82
N LEU A 59 -2.24 -25.94 -6.70
CA LEU A 59 -1.13 -25.42 -7.50
C LEU A 59 -1.56 -24.24 -8.39
N LEU A 60 -2.74 -24.33 -9.01
CA LEU A 60 -3.26 -23.28 -9.89
C LEU A 60 -3.64 -22.00 -9.10
N SER A 61 -4.27 -22.14 -7.93
CA SER A 61 -4.60 -21.02 -7.04
C SER A 61 -3.32 -20.31 -6.59
N GLY A 62 -2.33 -21.08 -6.09
CA GLY A 62 -1.03 -20.54 -5.68
C GLY A 62 -0.29 -19.80 -6.80
N LEU A 63 -0.25 -20.37 -8.02
CA LEU A 63 0.35 -19.71 -9.18
C LEU A 63 -0.39 -18.42 -9.57
N SER A 64 -1.73 -18.43 -9.53
CA SER A 64 -2.55 -17.26 -9.85
C SER A 64 -2.31 -16.11 -8.87
N VAL A 65 -2.33 -16.39 -7.57
CA VAL A 65 -2.08 -15.39 -6.52
C VAL A 65 -0.65 -14.86 -6.59
N SER A 66 0.33 -15.74 -6.81
CA SER A 66 1.74 -15.32 -6.97
C SER A 66 1.93 -14.37 -8.15
N LEU A 67 1.28 -14.65 -9.28
CA LEU A 67 1.37 -13.79 -10.46
C LEU A 67 0.69 -12.43 -10.24
N ALA A 68 -0.43 -12.42 -9.51
CA ALA A 68 -1.13 -11.20 -9.14
C ALA A 68 -0.26 -10.31 -8.23
N VAL A 69 0.29 -10.89 -7.15
CA VAL A 69 1.22 -10.21 -6.24
C VAL A 69 2.44 -9.70 -7.00
N MET A 70 3.07 -10.53 -7.84
CA MET A 70 4.24 -10.10 -8.62
C MET A 70 3.94 -8.89 -9.52
N ALA A 71 2.71 -8.80 -10.05
CA ALA A 71 2.31 -7.71 -10.93
C ALA A 71 2.11 -6.38 -10.18
N GLU A 72 1.75 -6.41 -8.89
CA GLU A 72 1.62 -5.21 -8.05
C GLU A 72 2.91 -4.85 -7.30
N GLU A 73 3.72 -5.85 -6.92
CA GLU A 73 4.99 -5.64 -6.22
C GLU A 73 6.08 -5.05 -7.12
N PHE A 74 6.13 -5.44 -8.40
CA PHE A 74 7.14 -4.90 -9.33
C PHE A 74 7.12 -3.36 -9.45
N PRO A 75 5.96 -2.71 -9.70
CA PRO A 75 5.90 -1.24 -9.68
C PRO A 75 6.04 -0.65 -8.27
N HIS A 76 5.62 -1.37 -7.22
CA HIS A 76 5.74 -0.92 -5.83
C HIS A 76 7.22 -0.80 -5.41
N GLU A 77 8.01 -1.86 -5.59
CA GLU A 77 9.44 -1.89 -5.26
C GLU A 77 10.24 -0.83 -6.06
N LEU A 78 9.90 -0.60 -7.32
CA LEU A 78 10.52 0.47 -8.12
C LEU A 78 10.19 1.87 -7.57
N GLY A 79 8.96 2.07 -7.09
CA GLY A 79 8.54 3.29 -6.42
C GLY A 79 9.29 3.53 -5.12
N ASP A 80 9.42 2.50 -4.29
CA ASP A 80 10.13 2.56 -3.01
C ASP A 80 11.61 2.90 -3.21
N VAL A 81 12.28 2.26 -4.18
CA VAL A 81 13.66 2.63 -4.54
C VAL A 81 13.75 4.09 -4.95
N ALA A 82 12.81 4.62 -5.73
CA ALA A 82 12.81 6.03 -6.14
C ALA A 82 12.61 6.98 -4.95
N ILE A 83 11.73 6.65 -4.02
CA ILE A 83 11.49 7.46 -2.82
C ILE A 83 12.68 7.40 -1.86
N LEU A 84 13.28 6.23 -1.65
CA LEU A 84 14.48 6.05 -0.81
C LEU A 84 15.70 6.80 -1.36
N LEU A 85 15.87 6.82 -2.69
CA LEU A 85 16.89 7.64 -3.35
C LEU A 85 16.64 9.13 -3.12
N ASN A 86 15.40 9.58 -3.29
CA ASN A 86 15.01 10.96 -3.02
C ASN A 86 15.15 11.32 -1.53
N ALA A 87 15.09 10.32 -0.64
CA ALA A 87 15.34 10.47 0.77
C ALA A 87 16.84 10.54 1.15
N GLY A 88 17.74 10.53 0.15
CA GLY A 88 19.18 10.68 0.36
C GLY A 88 19.92 9.38 0.61
N MET A 89 19.29 8.21 0.40
CA MET A 89 20.00 6.94 0.40
C MET A 89 20.75 6.72 -0.92
N ASN A 90 21.91 6.06 -0.86
CA ASN A 90 22.58 5.62 -2.08
C ASN A 90 21.79 4.47 -2.72
N LEU A 91 21.87 4.32 -4.05
CA LEU A 91 21.17 3.25 -4.80
C LEU A 91 21.39 1.85 -4.22
N LYS A 92 22.63 1.54 -3.83
CA LYS A 92 22.96 0.25 -3.20
C LYS A 92 22.27 0.05 -1.85
N GLN A 93 22.10 1.12 -1.07
CA GLN A 93 21.40 1.06 0.21
C GLN A 93 19.91 0.89 -0.03
N ALA A 94 19.31 1.69 -0.91
CA ALA A 94 17.90 1.59 -1.26
C ALA A 94 17.53 0.17 -1.72
N LEU A 95 18.30 -0.39 -2.67
CA LEU A 95 18.11 -1.76 -3.15
C LEU A 95 18.31 -2.81 -2.05
N PHE A 96 19.27 -2.61 -1.14
CA PHE A 96 19.52 -3.57 -0.06
C PHE A 96 18.36 -3.62 0.94
N TYR A 97 17.84 -2.47 1.37
CA TYR A 97 16.71 -2.42 2.30
C TYR A 97 15.41 -2.91 1.65
N ASN A 98 15.20 -2.60 0.36
CA ASN A 98 14.08 -3.13 -0.42
C ASN A 98 14.15 -4.66 -0.58
N LEU A 99 15.34 -5.21 -0.81
CA LEU A 99 15.52 -6.66 -0.85
C LEU A 99 15.31 -7.31 0.53
N LEU A 100 15.68 -6.59 1.60
CA LEU A 100 15.51 -7.06 2.98
C LEU A 100 14.02 -7.14 3.35
N SER A 101 13.19 -6.22 2.87
CA SER A 101 11.73 -6.31 3.01
C SER A 101 11.17 -7.47 2.21
N THR A 102 11.62 -7.75 0.97
CA THR A 102 11.14 -8.92 0.21
C THR A 102 11.43 -10.27 0.90
N ILE A 103 12.46 -10.36 1.75
CA ILE A 103 12.74 -11.60 2.53
C ILE A 103 11.59 -11.94 3.49
N THR A 104 10.85 -10.95 3.99
CA THR A 104 9.70 -11.22 4.86
C THR A 104 8.59 -11.96 4.12
N CYS A 105 8.47 -11.79 2.78
CA CYS A 105 7.55 -12.55 1.94
C CYS A 105 7.84 -14.05 2.01
N PHE A 106 9.11 -14.45 1.99
CA PHE A 106 9.46 -15.86 2.14
C PHE A 106 9.07 -16.43 3.51
N ILE A 107 9.24 -15.63 4.58
CA ILE A 107 8.82 -16.03 5.93
C ILE A 107 7.29 -16.17 5.99
N GLY A 108 6.57 -15.19 5.44
CA GLY A 108 5.12 -15.22 5.32
C GLY A 108 4.63 -16.43 4.54
N PHE A 109 5.28 -16.76 3.43
CA PHE A 109 4.98 -17.94 2.61
C PHE A 109 5.03 -19.24 3.40
N VAL A 110 6.12 -19.48 4.13
CA VAL A 110 6.25 -20.70 4.95
C VAL A 110 5.14 -20.77 6.00
N ILE A 111 4.83 -19.64 6.64
CA ILE A 111 3.73 -19.56 7.62
C ILE A 111 2.38 -19.81 6.94
N GLY A 112 2.13 -19.21 5.78
CA GLY A 112 0.89 -19.37 5.00
C GLY A 112 0.64 -20.81 4.59
N VAL A 113 1.67 -21.54 4.14
CA VAL A 113 1.57 -22.97 3.82
C VAL A 113 1.20 -23.78 5.07
N VAL A 114 1.83 -23.51 6.21
CA VAL A 114 1.52 -24.21 7.46
C VAL A 114 0.10 -23.90 7.94
N LEU A 115 -0.32 -22.65 7.90
CA LEU A 115 -1.67 -22.24 8.34
C LEU A 115 -2.77 -22.72 7.38
N GLY A 116 -2.47 -22.85 6.09
CA GLY A 116 -3.40 -23.35 5.07
C GLY A 116 -3.75 -24.83 5.25
N SER A 117 -2.90 -25.60 5.93
CA SER A 117 -3.18 -27.01 6.25
C SER A 117 -4.33 -27.21 7.26
N VAL A 118 -4.81 -26.13 7.89
CA VAL A 118 -5.94 -26.14 8.83
C VAL A 118 -7.11 -25.37 8.21
N GLU A 119 -8.10 -26.08 7.66
CA GLU A 119 -9.26 -25.49 6.95
C GLU A 119 -9.99 -24.39 7.76
N SER A 120 -10.03 -24.52 9.09
CA SER A 120 -10.69 -23.54 9.97
C SER A 120 -9.95 -22.20 10.06
N THR A 121 -8.66 -22.18 9.73
CA THR A 121 -7.75 -21.03 9.89
C THR A 121 -7.70 -20.17 8.62
N LEU A 122 -7.94 -20.76 7.45
CA LEU A 122 -7.92 -20.08 6.15
C LEU A 122 -8.80 -18.81 6.14
N ARG A 123 -10.03 -18.89 6.66
CA ARG A 123 -10.94 -17.73 6.72
C ARG A 123 -10.39 -16.56 7.57
N TYR A 124 -9.65 -16.87 8.63
CA TYR A 124 -9.07 -15.85 9.49
C TYR A 124 -7.80 -15.26 8.87
N VAL A 125 -7.02 -16.08 8.15
CA VAL A 125 -5.84 -15.64 7.41
C VAL A 125 -6.23 -14.68 6.30
N PHE A 126 -7.19 -15.03 5.45
CA PHE A 126 -7.65 -14.13 4.39
C PHE A 126 -8.36 -12.88 4.95
N GLY A 127 -9.13 -13.01 6.03
CA GLY A 127 -9.73 -11.86 6.72
C GLY A 127 -8.70 -10.89 7.31
N PHE A 128 -7.64 -11.43 7.93
CA PHE A 128 -6.52 -10.63 8.44
C PHE A 128 -5.73 -9.98 7.30
N SER A 129 -5.42 -10.73 6.24
CA SER A 129 -4.71 -10.23 5.05
C SER A 129 -5.46 -9.08 4.40
N GLY A 130 -6.77 -9.24 4.15
CA GLY A 130 -7.61 -8.18 3.58
C GLY A 130 -7.70 -6.94 4.46
N GLY A 131 -7.79 -7.12 5.79
CA GLY A 131 -7.77 -6.02 6.75
C GLY A 131 -6.46 -5.24 6.74
N MET A 132 -5.34 -5.94 6.62
CA MET A 132 -4.02 -5.31 6.53
C MET A 132 -3.78 -4.61 5.20
N PHE A 133 -4.21 -5.18 4.07
CA PHE A 133 -4.16 -4.49 2.77
C PHE A 133 -4.96 -3.19 2.79
N LEU A 134 -6.16 -3.22 3.40
CA LEU A 134 -6.95 -2.01 3.59
C LEU A 134 -6.23 -0.99 4.49
N TYR A 135 -5.60 -1.43 5.58
CA TYR A 135 -4.83 -0.56 6.47
C TYR A 135 -3.64 0.09 5.75
N ILE A 136 -2.86 -0.67 4.97
CA ILE A 136 -1.72 -0.15 4.21
C ILE A 136 -2.18 0.83 3.13
N ALA A 137 -3.25 0.50 2.40
CA ALA A 137 -3.81 1.38 1.38
C ALA A 137 -4.25 2.74 1.98
N LEU A 138 -4.89 2.73 3.15
CA LEU A 138 -5.33 3.96 3.81
C LEU A 138 -4.19 4.72 4.50
N SER A 139 -3.25 4.02 5.14
CA SER A 139 -2.25 4.65 6.02
C SER A 139 -0.98 5.05 5.28
N CYS A 140 -0.60 4.33 4.23
CA CYS A 140 0.65 4.57 3.50
C CYS A 140 0.40 5.20 2.13
N MET A 141 -0.55 4.66 1.35
CA MET A 141 -0.77 5.10 -0.04
C MET A 141 -1.60 6.39 -0.14
N MET A 142 -2.64 6.54 0.70
CA MET A 142 -3.49 7.74 0.67
C MET A 142 -2.73 9.06 0.96
N PRO A 143 -1.83 9.13 1.95
CA PRO A 143 -1.01 10.34 2.17
C PRO A 143 -0.10 10.68 0.99
N GLU A 144 0.52 9.70 0.34
CA GLU A 144 1.40 9.92 -0.81
C GLU A 144 0.61 10.41 -2.05
N MET A 145 -0.58 9.84 -2.29
CA MET A 145 -1.51 10.34 -3.31
C MET A 145 -1.90 11.79 -3.08
N LYS A 146 -2.15 12.18 -1.82
CA LYS A 146 -2.47 13.55 -1.44
C LYS A 146 -1.27 14.49 -1.66
N SER A 147 -0.08 14.12 -1.20
CA SER A 147 1.17 14.86 -1.41
C SER A 147 1.46 15.09 -2.90
N THR A 148 1.27 14.07 -3.73
CA THR A 148 1.43 14.18 -5.19
C THR A 148 0.41 15.13 -5.82
N MET A 149 -0.84 15.10 -5.35
CA MET A 149 -1.89 16.01 -5.82
C MET A 149 -1.63 17.46 -5.40
N GLU A 150 -1.17 17.72 -4.18
CA GLU A 150 -0.79 19.05 -3.69
C GLU A 150 0.34 19.66 -4.55
N LYS A 151 1.39 18.89 -4.83
CA LYS A 151 2.48 19.32 -5.74
C LYS A 151 1.98 19.62 -7.16
N ALA A 152 1.03 18.84 -7.67
CA ALA A 152 0.43 19.08 -8.98
C ALA A 152 -0.44 20.35 -9.00
N LEU A 153 -1.11 20.67 -7.90
CA LEU A 153 -1.88 21.91 -7.72
C LEU A 153 -0.98 23.15 -7.72
N GLU A 154 0.22 23.07 -7.14
CA GLU A 154 1.20 24.17 -7.17
C GLU A 154 1.66 24.49 -8.60
N ASN A 155 1.83 23.47 -9.45
CA ASN A 155 2.22 23.64 -10.86
C ASN A 155 1.08 24.18 -11.74
N GLY A 156 -0.17 23.87 -11.38
CA GLY A 156 -1.35 24.49 -11.95
C GLY A 156 -2.57 23.57 -12.04
N TYR A 157 -3.73 24.17 -12.27
CA TYR A 157 -5.01 23.45 -12.24
C TYR A 157 -5.12 22.34 -13.30
N ARG A 158 -4.41 22.47 -14.43
CA ARG A 158 -4.39 21.45 -15.49
C ARG A 158 -3.61 20.21 -15.08
N ASP A 159 -2.46 20.38 -14.43
CA ASP A 159 -1.63 19.27 -13.96
C ASP A 159 -2.32 18.54 -12.79
N ALA A 160 -2.95 19.30 -11.88
CA ALA A 160 -3.79 18.72 -10.83
C ALA A 160 -4.96 17.89 -11.40
N LEU A 161 -5.67 18.40 -12.41
CA LEU A 161 -6.73 17.65 -13.08
C LEU A 161 -6.21 16.38 -13.76
N PHE A 162 -5.03 16.45 -14.39
CA PHE A 162 -4.41 15.30 -15.02
C PHE A 162 -4.02 14.21 -14.01
N VAL A 163 -3.35 14.58 -12.92
CA VAL A 163 -2.98 13.68 -11.83
C VAL A 163 -4.22 13.07 -11.17
N LEU A 164 -5.24 13.87 -10.89
CA LEU A 164 -6.50 13.40 -10.32
C LEU A 164 -7.20 12.41 -11.25
N SER A 165 -7.20 12.68 -12.57
CA SER A 165 -7.80 11.79 -13.56
C SER A 165 -7.06 10.46 -13.62
N LEU A 166 -5.72 10.49 -13.59
CA LEU A 166 -4.89 9.29 -13.53
C LEU A 166 -5.14 8.47 -12.25
N GLN A 167 -5.14 9.11 -11.08
CA GLN A 167 -5.39 8.43 -9.80
C GLN A 167 -6.78 7.78 -9.76
N THR A 168 -7.82 8.50 -10.18
CA THR A 168 -9.20 8.00 -10.21
C THR A 168 -9.34 6.84 -11.20
N THR A 169 -8.69 6.94 -12.36
CA THR A 169 -8.69 5.87 -13.37
C THR A 169 -7.97 4.63 -12.84
N GLY A 170 -6.80 4.78 -12.21
CA GLY A 170 -6.05 3.67 -11.61
C GLY A 170 -6.86 2.94 -10.53
N LEU A 171 -7.46 3.69 -9.60
CA LEU A 171 -8.35 3.14 -8.56
C LEU A 171 -9.56 2.41 -9.15
N ALA A 172 -10.21 3.00 -10.16
CA ALA A 172 -11.36 2.39 -10.82
C ALA A 172 -10.98 1.11 -11.56
N VAL A 173 -9.85 1.10 -12.27
CA VAL A 173 -9.33 -0.07 -12.98
C VAL A 173 -8.96 -1.18 -11.99
N GLY A 174 -8.22 -0.87 -10.92
CA GLY A 174 -7.85 -1.85 -9.89
C GLY A 174 -9.06 -2.43 -9.16
N THR A 175 -10.04 -1.59 -8.81
CA THR A 175 -11.29 -2.06 -8.19
C THR A 175 -12.08 -2.95 -9.17
N SER A 176 -12.15 -2.56 -10.45
CA SER A 176 -12.87 -3.34 -11.47
C SER A 176 -12.20 -4.68 -11.76
N SER A 177 -10.86 -4.73 -11.81
CA SER A 177 -10.13 -5.99 -12.01
C SER A 177 -10.28 -6.92 -10.82
N MET A 178 -10.19 -6.41 -9.59
CA MET A 178 -10.41 -7.21 -8.38
C MET A 178 -11.86 -7.70 -8.28
N PHE A 179 -12.83 -6.86 -8.64
CA PHE A 179 -14.23 -7.28 -8.73
C PHE A 179 -14.45 -8.39 -9.76
N PHE A 180 -13.78 -8.30 -10.91
CA PHE A 180 -13.84 -9.34 -11.94
C PHE A 180 -13.25 -10.66 -11.43
N PHE A 181 -12.06 -10.64 -10.82
CA PHE A 181 -11.46 -11.84 -10.22
C PHE A 181 -12.34 -12.43 -9.11
N ALA A 182 -12.90 -11.60 -8.23
CA ALA A 182 -13.80 -12.06 -7.18
C ALA A 182 -15.09 -12.69 -7.75
N ARG A 183 -15.60 -12.18 -8.87
CA ARG A 183 -16.88 -12.64 -9.44
C ARG A 183 -16.74 -13.88 -10.33
N TYR A 184 -15.61 -14.01 -11.02
CA TYR A 184 -15.37 -15.07 -12.01
C TYR A 184 -14.28 -16.07 -11.59
N GLY A 185 -13.62 -15.87 -10.44
CA GLY A 185 -12.60 -16.78 -9.91
C GLY A 185 -13.10 -18.21 -9.75
N ASP A 186 -14.33 -18.39 -9.28
CA ASP A 186 -14.94 -19.72 -9.10
C ASP A 186 -15.12 -20.50 -10.42
N MET A 187 -15.17 -19.80 -11.57
CA MET A 187 -15.33 -20.40 -12.90
C MET A 187 -14.00 -20.88 -13.51
N ILE A 188 -12.87 -20.64 -12.84
CA ILE A 188 -11.52 -21.06 -13.27
C ILE A 188 -11.13 -22.41 -12.62
N THR A 189 -12.04 -23.03 -11.86
CA THR A 189 -11.88 -24.38 -11.33
C THR A 189 -12.08 -25.40 -12.45
N PHE A 190 -11.02 -25.73 -13.19
CA PHE A 190 -11.02 -26.88 -14.08
C PHE A 190 -11.09 -28.16 -13.24
N GLN A 191 -12.20 -28.86 -13.38
CA GLN A 191 -12.44 -30.19 -12.82
C GLN A 191 -11.43 -31.22 -13.34
#